data_AF-J6H4T9-F1
#
_entry.id   AF-J6H4T9-F1
#
_cell.length_a   1.000
_cell.length_b   1.000
_cell.length_c   1.000
_cell.angle_alpha   90.00
_cell.angle_beta   90.00
_cell.angle_gamma   90.00
#
_symmetry.space_group_name_H-M   'P 1'
#
loop_
_entity.id
_entity.type
_entity.pdbx_description
1 polymer ?
#
loop_
_entity_poly.entity_id
_entity_poly.type
_entity_poly.pdbx_seq_one_letter_code
_entity_poly.pdbx_strand_id
1 'polypeptide(L)'
;MKSTEAYEELQRLTKKLKLSSISELEELGEDIYDELINFFKNIDNIEVYEDTSDLDEYGRRLIDRLNIDIADEIKNYINYEAYAENYLEKTKKCYVCKYGNLYIYPEK
;
A
#
# COMPACT_ATOMS: atom_id res chain seq x y z
N MET A 1 -20.06 8.37 -26.20
CA MET A 1 -18.61 8.68 -26.11
C MET A 1 -18.09 8.78 -24.67
N LYS A 2 -18.91 9.10 -23.64
CA LYS A 2 -18.44 9.10 -22.23
C LYS A 2 -18.03 7.73 -21.65
N SER A 3 -18.51 6.62 -22.23
CA SER A 3 -18.21 5.27 -21.75
C SER A 3 -16.79 4.82 -22.05
N THR A 4 -16.17 5.35 -23.11
CA THR A 4 -14.81 4.94 -23.54
C THR A 4 -13.75 5.55 -22.63
N GLU A 5 -13.85 6.85 -22.34
CA GLU A 5 -12.91 7.56 -21.45
C GLU A 5 -12.93 7.01 -20.02
N ALA A 6 -14.13 6.73 -19.47
CA ALA A 6 -14.26 6.16 -18.14
C ALA A 6 -13.64 4.75 -18.05
N TYR A 7 -13.81 3.94 -19.10
CA TYR A 7 -13.24 2.60 -19.16
C TYR A 7 -11.71 2.63 -19.28
N GLU A 8 -11.16 3.53 -20.09
CA GLU A 8 -9.71 3.74 -20.21
C GLU A 8 -9.10 4.18 -18.86
N GLU A 9 -9.78 5.04 -18.11
CA GLU A 9 -9.33 5.46 -16.78
C GLU A 9 -9.35 4.30 -15.78
N LEU A 10 -10.40 3.46 -15.77
CA LEU A 10 -10.43 2.26 -14.93
C LEU A 10 -9.30 1.28 -15.27
N GLN A 11 -8.98 1.12 -16.56
CA GLN A 11 -7.81 0.33 -16.98
C GLN A 11 -6.48 0.94 -16.54
N ARG A 12 -6.37 2.28 -16.55
CA ARG A 12 -5.19 2.98 -16.03
C ARG A 12 -5.03 2.74 -14.54
N LEU A 13 -6.11 2.83 -13.76
CA LEU A 13 -6.12 2.64 -12.31
C LEU A 13 -5.73 1.21 -11.94
N THR A 14 -6.40 0.21 -12.52
CA THR A 14 -6.08 -1.21 -12.29
C THR A 14 -4.63 -1.51 -12.59
N LYS A 15 -4.08 -0.99 -13.70
CA LYS A 15 -2.67 -1.15 -14.05
C LYS A 15 -1.72 -0.45 -13.06
N LYS A 16 -2.01 0.78 -12.63
CA LYS A 16 -1.19 1.53 -11.65
C LYS A 16 -1.16 0.83 -10.30
N LEU A 17 -2.29 0.25 -9.89
CA LEU A 17 -2.48 -0.46 -8.64
C LEU A 17 -2.12 -1.95 -8.73
N LYS A 18 -1.58 -2.43 -9.86
CA LYS A 18 -1.20 -3.85 -10.05
C LYS A 18 -2.35 -4.83 -9.77
N LEU A 19 -3.57 -4.43 -10.13
CA LEU A 19 -4.76 -5.24 -10.03
C LEU A 19 -4.98 -6.03 -11.33
N SER A 20 -5.50 -7.24 -11.21
CA SER A 20 -5.81 -8.14 -12.32
C SER A 20 -7.16 -7.84 -12.96
N SER A 21 -8.07 -7.18 -12.24
CA SER A 21 -9.41 -6.88 -12.74
C SER A 21 -9.99 -5.58 -12.17
N ILE A 22 -11.06 -5.09 -12.80
CA ILE A 22 -11.85 -3.95 -12.29
C ILE A 22 -12.59 -4.34 -11.00
N SER A 23 -13.02 -5.59 -10.87
CA SER A 23 -13.67 -6.07 -9.65
C SER A 23 -12.76 -5.97 -8.43
N GLU A 24 -11.46 -6.22 -8.60
CA GLU A 24 -10.47 -5.99 -7.52
C GLU A 24 -10.34 -4.51 -7.15
N LEU A 25 -10.54 -3.60 -8.11
CA LEU A 25 -10.53 -2.16 -7.83
C LEU A 25 -11.75 -1.73 -7.02
N GLU A 26 -12.92 -2.30 -7.34
CA GLU A 26 -14.18 -2.06 -6.62
C GLU A 26 -14.05 -2.55 -5.17
N GLU A 27 -13.62 -3.79 -4.98
CA GLU A 27 -13.37 -4.38 -3.67
C GLU A 27 -12.27 -3.63 -2.88
N LEU A 28 -11.17 -3.21 -3.52
CA LEU A 28 -10.17 -2.37 -2.85
C LEU A 28 -10.79 -1.06 -2.36
N GLY A 29 -11.68 -0.47 -3.17
CA GLY A 29 -12.39 0.74 -2.82
C GLY A 29 -13.35 0.57 -1.63
N GLU A 30 -13.94 -0.61 -1.45
CA GLU A 30 -14.77 -0.93 -0.29
C GLU A 30 -13.96 -0.97 1.02
N ASP A 31 -12.76 -1.54 1.00
CA ASP A 31 -11.90 -1.64 2.20
C ASP A 31 -11.41 -0.28 2.70
N ILE A 32 -11.27 0.69 1.80
CA ILE A 32 -10.79 2.05 2.11
C ILE A 32 -11.89 3.10 2.00
N TYR A 33 -13.16 2.72 2.08
CA TYR A 33 -14.31 3.58 1.76
C TYR A 33 -14.24 5.01 2.33
N ASP A 34 -13.88 5.18 3.61
CA ASP A 34 -13.78 6.49 4.28
C ASP A 34 -12.59 7.34 3.77
N GLU A 35 -11.61 6.69 3.17
CA GLU A 35 -10.41 7.28 2.59
C GLU A 35 -10.39 7.25 1.06
N LEU A 36 -11.43 6.70 0.42
CA LEU A 36 -11.49 6.45 -1.02
C LEU A 36 -11.19 7.70 -1.86
N ILE A 37 -11.78 8.83 -1.47
CA ILE A 37 -11.53 10.12 -2.13
C ILE A 37 -10.07 10.53 -2.00
N ASN A 38 -9.46 10.33 -0.83
CA ASN A 38 -8.07 10.68 -0.59
C ASN A 38 -7.11 9.75 -1.35
N PHE A 39 -7.40 8.45 -1.32
CA PHE A 39 -6.67 7.44 -2.07
C PHE A 39 -6.64 7.79 -3.56
N PHE A 40 -7.80 7.96 -4.21
CA PHE A 40 -7.85 8.26 -5.64
C PHE A 40 -7.32 9.65 -6.00
N LYS A 41 -7.46 10.66 -5.13
CA LYS A 41 -6.81 11.96 -5.33
C LYS A 41 -5.28 11.88 -5.35
N ASN A 42 -4.73 10.93 -4.60
CA ASN A 42 -3.31 10.70 -4.48
C ASN A 42 -2.80 9.52 -5.32
N ILE A 43 -3.57 9.08 -6.32
CA ILE A 43 -3.27 7.86 -7.10
C ILE A 43 -1.82 7.79 -7.62
N ASP A 44 -1.27 8.91 -8.06
CA ASP A 44 0.10 8.98 -8.58
C ASP A 44 1.16 8.89 -7.47
N ASN A 45 0.80 9.26 -6.24
CA ASN A 45 1.61 9.16 -5.03
C ASN A 45 1.43 7.84 -4.27
N ILE A 46 0.61 6.91 -4.77
CA ILE A 46 0.45 5.59 -4.17
C ILE A 46 1.68 4.76 -4.49
N GLU A 47 2.31 4.27 -3.42
CA GLU A 47 3.35 3.26 -3.46
C GLU A 47 2.69 1.89 -3.35
N VAL A 48 3.04 0.98 -4.26
CA VAL A 48 2.54 -0.39 -4.28
C VAL A 48 3.73 -1.31 -4.02
N TYR A 49 3.67 -2.03 -2.91
CA TYR A 49 4.65 -3.04 -2.55
C TYR A 49 4.08 -4.40 -2.94
N GLU A 50 4.55 -4.89 -4.08
CA GLU A 50 4.17 -6.21 -4.62
C GLU A 50 4.72 -7.31 -3.70
N ASP A 51 3.94 -8.39 -3.60
CA ASP A 51 4.22 -9.55 -2.74
C ASP A 51 4.52 -9.14 -1.30
N THR A 52 3.69 -8.25 -0.73
CA THR A 52 3.79 -7.83 0.68
C THR A 52 2.39 -7.84 1.27
N SER A 53 2.10 -8.87 2.07
CA SER A 53 0.75 -9.13 2.57
C SER A 53 0.44 -8.47 3.91
N ASP A 54 1.44 -8.01 4.63
CA ASP A 54 1.30 -7.47 5.98
C ASP A 54 2.42 -6.49 6.35
N LEU A 55 2.25 -5.86 7.52
CA LEU A 55 3.19 -4.88 8.05
C LEU A 55 4.45 -5.50 8.66
N ASP A 56 4.45 -6.79 9.07
CA ASP A 56 5.67 -7.45 9.53
C ASP A 56 6.68 -7.54 8.39
N GLU A 57 6.24 -8.02 7.22
CA GLU A 57 7.08 -8.09 6.03
C GLU A 57 7.54 -6.69 5.59
N TYR A 58 6.63 -5.71 5.57
CA TYR A 58 7.00 -4.34 5.23
C TYR A 58 8.02 -3.75 6.22
N GLY A 59 7.88 -4.02 7.51
CA GLY A 59 8.82 -3.59 8.54
C GLY A 59 10.22 -4.17 8.34
N ARG A 60 10.33 -5.44 7.95
CA ARG A 60 11.61 -6.07 7.56
C ARG A 60 12.21 -5.37 6.35
N ARG A 61 11.40 -5.15 5.30
CA ARG A 61 11.83 -4.43 4.08
C ARG A 61 12.29 -3.00 4.39
N LEU A 62 11.63 -2.32 5.33
CA LEU A 62 12.02 -0.97 5.74
C LEU A 62 13.39 -0.94 6.42
N ILE A 63 13.68 -1.91 7.28
CA ILE A 63 15.00 -2.03 7.93
C ILE A 63 16.09 -2.23 6.89
N ASP A 64 15.87 -3.14 5.92
CA ASP A 64 16.80 -3.38 4.83
C ASP A 64 16.98 -2.13 3.96
N ARG A 65 15.87 -1.47 3.59
CA ARG A 65 15.87 -0.26 2.75
C ARG A 65 16.56 0.92 3.42
N LEU A 66 16.37 1.08 4.73
CA LEU A 66 16.97 2.14 5.53
C LEU A 66 18.39 1.79 5.98
N ASN A 67 18.89 0.60 5.62
CA ASN A 67 20.21 0.10 5.97
C ASN A 67 20.46 0.16 7.49
N ILE A 68 19.45 -0.23 8.27
CA ILE A 68 19.55 -0.31 9.72
C ILE A 68 20.23 -1.64 10.06
N ASP A 69 21.43 -1.55 10.64
CA ASP A 69 22.16 -2.73 11.06
C ASP A 69 21.56 -3.29 12.37
N ILE A 70 21.17 -4.56 12.33
CA ILE A 70 20.54 -5.28 13.43
C ILE A 70 21.32 -6.56 13.64
N ALA A 71 21.79 -6.76 14.87
CA ALA A 71 22.50 -7.97 15.23
C ALA A 71 21.60 -9.21 15.06
N ASP A 72 22.13 -10.28 14.46
CA ASP A 72 21.39 -11.49 14.12
C ASP A 72 20.71 -12.12 15.35
N GLU A 73 21.33 -12.00 16.52
CA GLU A 73 20.85 -12.53 17.80
C GLU A 73 19.52 -11.92 18.24
N ILE A 74 19.22 -10.69 17.82
CA ILE A 74 17.98 -9.99 18.20
C ILE A 74 16.95 -9.93 17.07
N LYS A 75 17.31 -10.27 15.82
CA LYS A 75 16.40 -10.13 14.66
C LYS A 75 15.05 -10.81 14.84
N ASN A 76 15.00 -11.95 15.51
CA ASN A 76 13.75 -12.69 15.72
C ASN A 76 12.90 -12.17 16.90
N TYR A 77 13.41 -11.19 17.66
CA TYR A 77 12.73 -10.59 18.81
C TYR A 77 12.21 -9.18 18.52
N ILE A 78 12.43 -8.67 17.32
CA ILE A 78 11.94 -7.36 16.89
C ILE A 78 10.50 -7.50 16.43
N ASN A 79 9.66 -6.57 16.89
CA ASN A 79 8.31 -6.40 16.37
C ASN A 79 8.37 -5.49 15.13
N TYR A 80 8.46 -6.10 13.95
CA TYR A 80 8.59 -5.38 12.68
C TYR A 80 7.29 -4.67 12.28
N GLU A 81 6.15 -5.27 12.59
CA GLU A 81 4.83 -4.67 12.39
C GLU A 81 4.72 -3.34 13.13
N ALA A 82 5.01 -3.31 14.43
CA ALA A 82 4.98 -2.08 15.21
C ALA A 82 5.99 -1.03 14.68
N TYR A 83 7.15 -1.47 14.18
CA TYR A 83 8.11 -0.55 13.55
C TYR A 83 7.54 0.07 12.27
N ALA A 84 6.91 -0.73 11.42
CA ALA A 84 6.25 -0.27 10.19
C ALA A 84 5.10 0.72 10.49
N GLU A 85 4.24 0.41 11.45
CA GLU A 85 3.15 1.30 11.88
C GLU A 85 3.68 2.67 12.33
N ASN A 86 4.67 2.66 13.23
CA ASN A 86 5.30 3.89 13.72
C ASN A 86 5.95 4.71 12.59
N TYR A 87 6.55 4.02 11.61
CA TYR A 87 7.12 4.68 10.44
C TYR A 87 6.04 5.34 9.58
N LEU A 88 4.93 4.65 9.32
CA LEU A 88 3.79 5.17 8.55
C LEU A 88 3.14 6.38 9.24
N GLU A 89 2.91 6.30 10.55
CA GLU A 89 2.39 7.40 11.36
C GLU A 89 3.32 8.62 11.31
N LYS A 90 4.63 8.42 11.53
CA LYS A 90 5.62 9.51 11.48
C LYS A 90 5.71 10.15 10.09
N THR A 91 5.45 9.37 9.04
CA THR A 91 5.47 9.86 7.65
C THR A 91 4.11 10.30 7.15
N LYS A 92 3.07 10.30 8.01
CA LYS A 92 1.68 10.66 7.69
C LYS A 92 1.16 9.91 6.48
N LYS A 93 1.21 8.58 6.56
CA LYS A 93 0.79 7.67 5.50
C LYS A 93 -0.23 6.67 6.03
N CYS A 94 -1.25 6.42 5.23
CA CYS A 94 -2.21 5.34 5.40
C CYS A 94 -1.76 4.11 4.61
N TYR A 95 -2.32 2.95 4.95
CA TYR A 95 -2.05 1.72 4.24
C TYR A 95 -3.27 0.81 4.15
N VAL A 96 -3.25 -0.07 3.16
CA VAL A 96 -4.17 -1.22 3.07
C VAL A 96 -3.43 -2.41 2.48
N CYS A 97 -3.64 -3.60 3.04
CA CYS A 97 -3.11 -4.86 2.51
C CYS A 97 -4.22 -5.61 1.77
N LYS A 98 -4.09 -5.81 0.46
CA LYS A 98 -5.07 -6.57 -0.34
C LYS A 98 -4.42 -7.21 -1.57
N TYR A 99 -4.93 -8.36 -1.98
CA TYR A 99 -4.43 -9.11 -3.15
C TYR A 99 -2.94 -9.43 -3.11
N GLY A 100 -2.38 -9.68 -1.92
CA GLY A 100 -0.95 -9.93 -1.73
C GLY A 100 -0.07 -8.69 -1.90
N ASN A 101 -0.66 -7.50 -1.96
CA ASN A 101 0.04 -6.23 -2.09
C ASN A 101 -0.25 -5.33 -0.88
N LEU A 102 0.73 -4.48 -0.57
CA LEU A 102 0.59 -3.38 0.38
C LEU A 102 0.55 -2.07 -0.40
N TYR A 103 -0.56 -1.34 -0.23
CA TYR A 103 -0.77 -0.02 -0.83
C TYR A 103 -0.53 1.04 0.24
N ILE A 104 0.38 1.98 -0.02
CA ILE A 104 0.72 3.06 0.91
C ILE A 104 0.44 4.39 0.23
N TYR A 105 -0.29 5.27 0.92
CA TYR A 105 -0.73 6.55 0.38
C TYR A 105 -0.72 7.65 1.45
N PRO A 106 -0.63 8.94 1.07
CA PRO A 106 -0.60 10.04 2.03
C PRO A 106 -1.87 10.09 2.90
N GLU A 107 -1.70 10.39 4.18
CA GLU A 107 -2.80 10.77 5.07
C GLU A 107 -3.36 12.15 4.66
N LYS A 108 -4.65 12.41 4.96
CA LYS A 108 -5.37 13.64 4.58
C LYS A 108 -4.78 14.93 5.17
#